data_AF-L1IMD0-F1
#
_entry.id   AF-L1IMD0-F1
#
_cell.length_a   1.000
_cell.length_b   1.000
_cell.length_c   1.000
_cell.angle_alpha   90.00
_cell.angle_beta   90.00
_cell.angle_gamma   90.00
#
_symmetry.space_group_name_H-M   'P 1'
#
loop_
_entity.id
_entity.type
_entity.pdbx_description
1 polymer ?
#
loop_
_entity_poly.entity_id
_entity_poly.type
_entity_poly.pdbx_seq_one_letter_code
_entity_poly.pdbx_strand_id
1 'polypeptide(L)' 'MAEQQQALPSFFCPISMQLMTDPVNTCDGHTYERSFIETWLQQHRTSPLTGSRLPRRDLVPNLALRNAIQEW' A
#
# COMPACT_ATOMS: atom_id res chain seq x y z
N MET A 1 -3.39 -19.13 25.33
CA MET A 1 -2.71 -19.11 24.03
C MET A 1 -2.73 -17.66 23.59
N ALA A 2 -1.61 -16.94 23.68
CA ALA A 2 -1.59 -15.54 23.27
C ALA A 2 -1.65 -15.51 21.74
N GLU A 3 -2.79 -15.09 21.19
CA GLU A 3 -2.91 -14.72 19.78
C GLU A 3 -1.86 -13.64 19.52
N GLN A 4 -0.72 -14.06 18.97
CA GLN A 4 0.31 -13.16 18.47
C GLN A 4 -0.32 -12.53 17.23
N GLN A 5 -1.04 -11.43 17.44
CA GLN A 5 -1.56 -10.56 16.40
C GLN A 5 -0.34 -9.94 15.69
N GLN A 6 0.36 -10.73 14.89
CA GLN A 6 1.52 -10.26 14.15
C GLN A 6 0.97 -9.47 12.97
N ALA A 7 1.22 -8.16 12.95
CA ALA A 7 0.84 -7.30 11.82
C ALA A 7 1.23 -8.01 10.53
N LEU A 8 0.27 -8.23 9.63
CA LEU A 8 0.60 -8.80 8.33
C LEU A 8 1.61 -7.88 7.65
N PRO A 9 2.63 -8.42 6.96
CA PRO A 9 3.55 -7.61 6.19
C PRO A 9 2.82 -6.74 5.15
N SER A 10 1.60 -7.12 4.77
CA SER A 10 0.66 -6.36 3.95
C SER A 10 0.24 -5.00 4.54
N PHE A 11 0.38 -4.79 5.85
CA PHE A 11 0.08 -3.53 6.53
C PHE A 11 1.22 -2.50 6.43
N PHE A 12 2.38 -2.91 5.94
CA PHE A 12 3.53 -2.04 5.81
C PHE A 12 3.71 -1.60 4.35
N CYS A 13 3.88 -0.30 4.17
CA CYS A 13 4.19 0.32 2.89
C CYS A 13 5.52 -0.23 2.38
N PRO A 14 5.58 -0.87 1.21
CA PRO A 14 6.86 -1.38 0.71
C PRO A 14 7.85 -0.28 0.29
N ILE A 15 7.37 0.95 0.10
CA ILE A 15 8.20 2.12 -0.23
C ILE A 15 8.89 2.69 1.02
N SER A 16 8.12 2.83 2.09
CA SER A 16 8.51 3.52 3.32
C SER A 16 8.90 2.56 4.44
N MET A 17 8.50 1.29 4.32
CA MET A 17 8.57 0.24 5.34
C MET A 17 7.87 0.62 6.65
N GLN A 18 6.92 1.56 6.60
CA GLN A 18 6.11 2.01 7.73
C GLN A 18 4.65 1.54 7.58
N LEU A 19 3.92 1.50 8.70
CA LEU A 19 2.50 1.15 8.73
C LEU A 19 1.69 2.07 7.79
N MET A 20 0.84 1.50 6.93
CA MET A 20 0.02 2.29 6.01
C MET A 20 -1.13 2.97 6.75
N THR A 21 -1.22 4.30 6.68
CA THR A 21 -2.40 5.03 7.19
C THR A 21 -3.56 5.04 6.19
N ASP A 22 -3.23 5.22 4.91
CA ASP A 22 -4.19 5.17 3.80
C ASP A 22 -3.70 4.17 2.75
N PRO A 23 -3.99 2.86 2.94
CA PRO A 23 -3.62 1.84 1.97
C PRO A 23 -4.41 2.01 0.68
N VAL A 24 -3.72 2.16 -0.44
CA VAL A 24 -4.30 2.25 -1.79
C VAL A 24 -3.77 1.13 -2.66
N ASN A 25 -4.68 0.42 -3.31
CA ASN A 25 -4.40 -0.60 -4.30
C ASN A 25 -4.12 0.05 -5.65
N THR A 26 -3.06 -0.39 -6.29
CA THR A 26 -2.74 -0.04 -7.67
C THR A 26 -3.35 -1.06 -8.63
N CYS A 27 -3.44 -0.69 -9.91
CA CYS A 27 -3.85 -1.59 -10.99
C CYS A 27 -2.95 -2.84 -11.12
N ASP A 28 -1.73 -2.80 -10.58
CA ASP A 28 -0.79 -3.92 -10.54
C ASP A 28 -1.13 -4.95 -9.44
N GLY A 29 -2.17 -4.68 -8.61
CA GLY A 29 -2.60 -5.57 -7.52
C GLY A 29 -1.88 -5.33 -6.19
N HIS A 30 -0.92 -4.41 -6.16
CA HIS A 30 -0.14 -4.10 -4.96
C HIS A 30 -0.73 -2.91 -4.18
N THR A 31 -0.57 -2.96 -2.85
CA THR A 31 -1.01 -1.91 -1.94
C THR A 31 0.15 -1.04 -1.50
N TYR A 32 -0.05 0.27 -1.49
CA TYR A 32 0.92 1.26 -1.05
C TYR A 32 0.26 2.31 -0.16
N GLU A 33 1.06 3.11 0.53
CA GLU A 33 0.55 4.36 1.09
C GLU A 33 0.15 5.31 -0.02
N ARG A 34 -0.98 5.97 0.14
CA ARG A 34 -1.43 7.06 -0.73
C ARG A 34 -0.34 8.13 -0.94
N SER A 35 0.22 8.72 0.11
CA SER A 35 1.15 9.85 0.00
C SER A 35 2.44 9.46 -0.72
N PHE A 36 2.97 8.25 -0.42
CA PHE A 36 4.17 7.75 -1.08
C PHE A 36 3.93 7.40 -2.54
N ILE A 37 2.85 6.68 -2.88
CA ILE A 37 2.58 6.31 -4.27
C ILE A 37 2.16 7.51 -5.11
N GLU A 38 1.45 8.49 -4.55
CA GLU A 38 1.12 9.74 -5.24
C GLU A 38 2.40 10.52 -5.58
N THR A 39 3.31 10.67 -4.62
CA THR A 39 4.61 11.33 -4.84
C THR A 39 5.46 10.56 -5.85
N TRP A 40 5.45 9.22 -5.78
CA TRP A 40 6.14 8.38 -6.74
C TRP A 40 5.56 8.56 -8.15
N LEU A 41 4.23 8.53 -8.30
CA LEU A 41 3.52 8.70 -9.58
C LEU A 41 3.70 10.07 -10.22
N GLN A 42 4.14 11.08 -9.46
CA GLN A 42 4.54 12.38 -10.01
C GLN A 42 5.85 12.29 -10.80
N GLN A 43 6.78 11.43 -10.39
CA GLN A 43 8.12 11.30 -11.00
C GLN A 43 8.25 10.04 -11.88
N HIS A 44 7.59 8.95 -11.49
CA HIS A 44 7.72 7.61 -12.07
C HIS A 44 6.35 6.97 -12.26
N ARG A 45 6.05 6.52 -13.48
CA ARG A 45 4.80 5.79 -13.79
C ARG A 45 4.97 4.28 -13.67
N THR A 46 5.62 3.83 -12.61
CA THR A 46 5.92 2.41 -12.36
C THR A 46 5.51 2.04 -10.95
N SER A 47 5.30 0.76 -10.72
CA SER A 47 5.11 0.17 -9.41
C SER A 47 6.46 0.17 -8.67
N PRO A 48 6.56 0.79 -7.49
CA PRO A 48 7.83 0.83 -6.76
C PRO A 48 8.24 -0.52 -6.17
N LEU A 49 7.29 -1.48 -6.04
CA LEU A 49 7.60 -2.84 -5.56
C LEU A 49 8.12 -3.73 -6.70
N THR A 50 7.40 -3.74 -7.83
CA THR A 50 7.67 -4.69 -8.93
C THR A 50 8.43 -4.09 -10.09
N GLY A 51 8.53 -2.76 -10.15
CA GLY A 51 9.03 -2.04 -11.32
C GLY A 51 8.08 -2.06 -12.52
N SER A 52 6.92 -2.73 -12.41
CA SER A 52 5.92 -2.81 -13.49
C SER A 52 5.43 -1.42 -13.90
N ARG A 53 5.32 -1.13 -15.20
CA ARG A 53 4.68 0.12 -15.63
C ARG A 53 3.22 0.13 -15.19
N LEU A 54 2.83 1.18 -14.49
CA LEU A 54 1.44 1.44 -14.16
C LEU A 54 0.82 2.17 -15.37
N PRO A 55 -0.01 1.48 -16.18
CA PRO A 55 -0.61 2.10 -17.37
C PRO A 55 -1.56 3.23 -16.99
N ARG A 56 -2.13 3.15 -15.78
CA ARG A 56 -3.02 4.16 -15.22
C ARG A 56 -2.61 4.50 -13.80
N ARG A 57 -2.89 5.75 -13.40
CA ARG A 57 -2.67 6.29 -12.06
C ARG A 57 -3.85 6.00 -11.13
N ASP A 58 -4.67 5.01 -11.48
CA ASP A 58 -5.82 4.63 -10.70
C ASP A 58 -5.34 4.01 -9.38
N LEU A 59 -5.57 4.77 -8.31
CA LEU A 59 -5.33 4.36 -6.93
C LEU A 59 -6.70 4.06 -6.33
N VAL A 60 -6.94 2.80 -6.03
CA VAL A 60 -8.19 2.33 -5.42
C VAL A 60 -7.99 2.25 -3.91
N PRO A 61 -8.64 3.07 -3.08
CA PRO A 61 -8.47 3.00 -1.64
C PRO A 61 -8.93 1.64 -1.09
N ASN A 62 -8.06 0.96 -0.35
CA ASN A 62 -8.35 -0.32 0.27
C ASN A 62 -8.87 -0.11 1.70
N LEU A 63 -10.16 0.22 1.80
CA LEU A 63 -10.83 0.47 3.08
C LEU A 63 -10.82 -0.75 4.00
N ALA A 64 -10.89 -1.96 3.45
CA ALA A 64 -10.83 -3.19 4.25
C ALA A 64 -9.48 -3.32 4.96
N LEU A 65 -8.38 -3.10 4.25
CA LEU A 65 -7.04 -3.11 4.84
C LEU A 65 -6.86 -1.97 5.83
N ARG A 66 -7.37 -0.77 5.52
CA ARG A 66 -7.34 0.37 6.43
C ARG A 66 -8.03 0.04 7.76
N ASN A 67 -9.23 -0.53 7.72
CA ASN A 67 -9.93 -0.94 8.93
C ASN A 67 -9.17 -2.03 9.68
N ALA A 68 -8.63 -3.04 8.97
CA ALA A 68 -7.82 -4.08 9.60
C ALA A 68 -6.58 -3.54 10.31
N ILE A 69 -5.93 -2.51 9.75
CA ILE A 69 -4.79 -1.82 10.38
C ILE A 69 -5.22 -0.99 11.60
N GLN A 70 -6.41 -0.38 11.56
CA GLN A 70 -6.95 0.40 12.70
C GLN A 70 -7.40 -0.51 13.85
N GLU A 71 -7.85 -1.72 13.54
CA GLU A 71 -8.28 -2.73 14.51
C GLU A 71 -7.12 -3.61 15.00
N TRP A 72 -5.92 -3.46 14.41
CA TRP A 72 -4.70 -4.16 14.80
C TRP A 72 -4.03 -3.52 16.01
#